data_AF-A0A1H0X5H1-F1
#
_entry.id   AF-A0A1H0X5H1-F1
#
_cell.length_a   1.000
_cell.length_b   1.000
_cell.length_c   1.000
_cell.angle_alpha   90.00
_cell.angle_beta   90.00
_cell.angle_gamma   90.00
#
_symmetry.space_group_name_H-M   'P 1'
#
loop_
_entity.id
_entity.type
_entity.pdbx_description
1 polymer ?
#
loop_
_entity_poly.entity_id
_entity_poly.type
_entity_poly.pdbx_seq_one_letter_code
_entity_poly.pdbx_strand_id
1 'polypeptide(L)'
;MKLLPTVLSYLSFIIIIAVPPVVLAYIGYGNLLTPKFWLLFFFLSGLTFLTVIAILMVAKINKEMYAQAFLAATTVKLLACMFFALIFLLKNKVNRYVFVADFFYIYFLNMGFEIYGLLRNLRNQKIR
;
A
#
# COMPACT_ATOMS: atom_id res chain seq x y z
N MET A 1 -9.39 -16.04 1.31
CA MET A 1 -10.39 -14.95 1.48
C MET A 1 -11.32 -14.89 0.26
N LYS A 2 -12.56 -14.42 0.42
CA LYS A 2 -13.39 -14.03 -0.74
C LYS A 2 -12.91 -12.65 -1.23
N LEU A 3 -12.95 -12.41 -2.53
CA LEU A 3 -12.44 -11.17 -3.14
C LEU A 3 -13.14 -9.92 -2.57
N LEU A 4 -14.48 -9.95 -2.51
CA LEU A 4 -15.32 -8.83 -2.08
C LEU A 4 -15.01 -8.30 -0.66
N PRO A 5 -14.97 -9.11 0.42
CA PRO A 5 -14.66 -8.60 1.75
C PRO A 5 -13.23 -8.07 1.87
N THR A 6 -12.28 -8.58 1.09
CA THR A 6 -10.92 -8.02 1.08
C THR A 6 -10.89 -6.64 0.41
N VAL A 7 -11.60 -6.46 -0.70
CA VAL A 7 -11.73 -5.16 -1.37
C VAL A 7 -12.40 -4.15 -0.44
N LEU A 8 -13.51 -4.51 0.21
CA LEU A 8 -14.19 -3.63 1.16
C LEU A 8 -13.29 -3.26 2.35
N SER A 9 -12.61 -4.24 2.94
CA SER A 9 -11.67 -3.99 4.03
C SER A 9 -10.52 -3.07 3.61
N TYR A 10 -10.06 -3.18 2.36
CA TYR A 10 -9.01 -2.33 1.83
C TYR A 10 -9.48 -0.90 1.58
N LEU A 11 -10.70 -0.71 1.06
CA LEU A 11 -11.30 0.61 0.88
C LEU A 11 -11.51 1.32 2.23
N SER A 12 -12.04 0.61 3.23
CA SER A 12 -12.15 1.16 4.59
C SER A 12 -10.78 1.54 5.16
N PHE A 13 -9.77 0.69 4.93
CA PHE A 13 -8.40 0.98 5.33
C PHE A 13 -7.85 2.25 4.67
N ILE A 14 -8.03 2.43 3.35
CA ILE A 14 -7.64 3.65 2.62
C ILE A 14 -8.29 4.89 3.23
N ILE A 15 -9.60 4.83 3.51
CA ILE A 15 -10.32 5.96 4.09
C ILE A 15 -9.72 6.33 5.45
N ILE A 16 -9.42 5.34 6.29
CA ILE A 16 -8.83 5.56 7.62
C ILE A 16 -7.45 6.22 7.50
N ILE A 17 -6.58 5.75 6.61
CA ILE A 17 -5.23 6.33 6.44
C ILE A 17 -5.24 7.69 5.73
N ALA A 18 -6.34 8.05 5.05
CA ALA A 18 -6.50 9.38 4.48
C ALA A 18 -6.87 10.43 5.54
N VAL A 19 -7.40 10.04 6.71
CA VAL A 19 -7.84 10.98 7.74
C VAL A 19 -6.68 11.82 8.31
N PRO A 20 -5.55 11.24 8.77
CA PRO A 20 -4.45 12.04 9.33
C PRO A 20 -3.90 13.14 8.40
N PRO A 21 -3.59 12.90 7.11
CA PRO A 21 -3.10 13.96 6.22
C PRO A 21 -4.18 15.01 5.92
N VAL A 22 -5.46 14.62 5.85
CA VAL A 22 -6.57 15.59 5.71
C VAL A 22 -6.64 16.49 6.93
N VAL A 23 -6.61 15.93 8.13
CA VAL A 23 -6.64 16.70 9.38
C VAL A 23 -5.45 17.65 9.43
N LEU A 24 -4.23 17.17 9.16
CA LEU A 24 -3.01 17.98 9.11
C LEU A 24 -3.12 19.18 8.17
N ALA A 25 -3.74 19.00 7.00
CA ALA A 25 -3.98 20.07 6.06
C ALA A 25 -4.98 21.11 6.61
N TYR A 26 -6.05 20.68 7.28
CA TYR A 26 -7.05 21.58 7.86
C TYR A 26 -6.53 22.40 9.05
N ILE A 27 -5.65 21.82 9.89
CA ILE A 27 -5.08 22.51 11.05
C ILE A 27 -3.91 23.44 10.71
N GLY A 28 -3.60 23.65 9.43
CA GLY A 28 -2.57 24.58 8.96
C GLY A 28 -1.14 24.00 8.93
N TYR A 29 -0.96 22.72 9.23
CA TYR A 29 0.33 22.04 9.17
C TYR A 29 0.60 21.37 7.81
N GLY A 30 0.04 21.92 6.73
CA GLY A 30 0.22 21.40 5.36
C GLY A 30 1.67 21.38 4.87
N ASN A 31 2.57 22.15 5.51
CA ASN A 31 4.02 22.12 5.21
C ASN A 31 4.68 20.78 5.59
N LEU A 32 4.04 19.99 6.46
CA LEU A 32 4.46 18.62 6.79
C LEU A 32 4.01 17.60 5.74
N LEU A 33 3.29 18.02 4.70
CA LEU A 33 2.90 17.17 3.58
C LEU A 33 3.73 17.54 2.35
N THR A 34 4.19 16.50 1.68
CA THR A 34 4.92 16.60 0.43
C THR A 34 4.06 17.27 -0.64
N PRO A 35 4.65 18.15 -1.47
CA PRO A 35 3.96 18.68 -2.65
C PRO A 35 3.39 17.55 -3.51
N LYS A 36 2.09 17.57 -3.83
CA LYS A 36 1.38 16.47 -4.51
C LYS A 36 1.30 15.17 -3.68
N PHE A 37 1.19 15.28 -2.36
CA PHE A 37 0.95 14.15 -1.44
C PHE A 37 -0.13 13.18 -1.94
N TRP A 38 -1.26 13.71 -2.42
CA TRP A 38 -2.35 12.88 -2.94
C TRP A 38 -1.95 11.98 -4.11
N LEU A 39 -1.05 12.45 -4.98
CA LEU A 39 -0.53 11.64 -6.08
C LEU A 39 0.29 10.47 -5.53
N LEU A 40 1.15 10.72 -4.54
CA LEU A 40 1.91 9.68 -3.84
C LEU A 40 0.99 8.70 -3.12
N PHE A 41 -0.03 9.20 -2.42
CA PHE A 41 -1.04 8.42 -1.72
C PHE A 41 -1.77 7.46 -2.67
N PHE A 42 -2.37 7.99 -3.73
CA PHE A 42 -3.11 7.15 -4.68
C PHE A 42 -2.20 6.19 -5.44
N PHE A 43 -0.96 6.57 -5.74
CA PHE A 43 -0.02 5.67 -6.40
C PHE A 43 0.33 4.47 -5.51
N LEU A 44 0.78 4.71 -4.27
CA LEU A 44 1.20 3.64 -3.36
C LEU A 44 0.01 2.74 -2.98
N SER A 45 -1.13 3.33 -2.63
CA SER A 45 -2.34 2.58 -2.32
C SER A 45 -2.89 1.84 -3.55
N GLY A 46 -2.92 2.47 -4.72
CA GLY A 46 -3.33 1.79 -5.96
C GLY A 46 -2.45 0.58 -6.27
N LEU A 47 -1.14 0.71 -6.06
CA LEU A 47 -0.19 -0.38 -6.29
C LEU A 47 -0.36 -1.53 -5.27
N THR A 48 -0.62 -1.22 -4.00
CA THR A 48 -0.98 -2.23 -3.00
C THR A 48 -2.30 -2.92 -3.34
N PHE A 49 -3.31 -2.18 -3.82
CA PHE A 49 -4.56 -2.77 -4.27
C PHE A 49 -4.34 -3.79 -5.39
N LEU A 50 -3.57 -3.41 -6.41
CA LEU A 50 -3.20 -4.29 -7.52
C LEU A 50 -2.45 -5.53 -7.02
N THR A 51 -1.52 -5.33 -6.09
CA THR A 51 -0.74 -6.41 -5.45
C THR A 51 -1.68 -7.41 -4.76
N VAL A 52 -2.59 -6.93 -3.91
CA VAL A 52 -3.56 -7.77 -3.19
C VAL A 52 -4.47 -8.52 -4.16
N ILE A 53 -4.98 -7.86 -5.20
CA ILE A 53 -5.82 -8.51 -6.22
C ILE A 53 -5.04 -9.60 -6.95
N ALA A 54 -3.83 -9.30 -7.44
CA ALA A 54 -3.00 -10.26 -8.16
C ALA A 54 -2.74 -11.52 -7.32
N ILE A 55 -2.37 -11.32 -6.05
CA ILE A 55 -2.14 -12.42 -5.11
C ILE A 55 -3.41 -13.26 -4.92
N LEU A 56 -4.57 -12.63 -4.75
CA LEU A 56 -5.85 -13.35 -4.60
C LEU A 56 -6.27 -14.09 -5.86
N MET A 57 -5.98 -13.56 -7.05
CA MET A 57 -6.23 -14.26 -8.32
C MET A 57 -5.40 -15.54 -8.40
N VAL A 58 -4.10 -15.46 -8.12
CA VAL A 58 -3.23 -16.65 -8.11
C VAL A 58 -3.69 -17.65 -7.05
N ALA A 59 -4.08 -17.19 -5.86
CA ALA A 59 -4.57 -18.05 -4.79
C ALA A 59 -5.85 -18.83 -5.15
N LYS A 60 -6.68 -18.29 -6.05
CA LYS A 60 -7.88 -18.97 -6.54
C LYS A 60 -7.54 -20.12 -7.47
N ILE A 61 -6.47 -19.99 -8.25
CA ILE A 61 -6.00 -21.00 -9.20
C ILE A 61 -5.23 -22.09 -8.44
N ASN A 62 -4.22 -21.69 -7.67
CA ASN A 62 -3.41 -22.59 -6.86
C ASN A 62 -3.11 -21.98 -5.49
N LYS A 63 -3.66 -22.59 -4.44
CA LYS A 63 -3.52 -22.11 -3.07
C LYS A 63 -2.09 -22.24 -2.53
N GLU A 64 -1.33 -23.23 -2.98
CA GLU A 64 0.04 -23.46 -2.49
C GLU A 64 1.00 -22.39 -3.01
N MET A 65 0.70 -21.82 -4.18
CA MET A 65 1.47 -20.72 -4.76
C MET A 65 1.19 -19.36 -4.10
N TYR A 66 0.33 -19.29 -3.08
CA TYR A 66 -0.06 -18.03 -2.44
C TYR A 66 1.14 -17.26 -1.86
N ALA A 67 2.02 -17.95 -1.14
CA ALA A 67 3.21 -17.32 -0.55
C ALA A 67 4.19 -16.84 -1.62
N GLN A 68 4.41 -17.63 -2.67
CA GLN A 68 5.25 -17.23 -3.81
C GLN A 68 4.67 -16.04 -4.56
N ALA A 69 3.36 -16.02 -4.81
CA ALA A 69 2.67 -14.90 -5.44
C ALA A 69 2.78 -13.62 -4.59
N PHE A 70 2.68 -13.75 -3.26
CA PHE A 70 2.89 -12.64 -2.34
C PHE A 70 4.31 -12.06 -2.45
N LEU A 71 5.33 -12.92 -2.40
CA LEU A 71 6.73 -12.48 -2.51
C LEU A 71 7.02 -11.83 -3.87
N ALA A 72 6.55 -12.43 -4.97
CA ALA A 72 6.73 -11.91 -6.31
C ALA A 72 6.05 -10.55 -6.49
N ALA A 73 4.76 -10.44 -6.12
CA ALA A 73 4.00 -9.22 -6.28
C ALA A 73 4.54 -8.09 -5.37
N THR A 74 4.93 -8.42 -4.12
CA THR A 74 5.53 -7.45 -3.20
C THR A 74 6.88 -6.97 -3.69
N THR A 75 7.70 -7.84 -4.28
CA THR A 75 8.99 -7.45 -4.90
C THR A 75 8.78 -6.49 -6.07
N VAL A 76 7.84 -6.81 -6.97
CA VAL A 76 7.49 -5.92 -8.10
C VAL A 76 6.97 -4.58 -7.59
N LYS A 77 6.10 -4.59 -6.58
CA LYS A 77 5.61 -3.38 -5.91
C LYS A 77 6.76 -2.54 -5.36
N LEU A 78 7.69 -3.17 -4.64
CA LEU A 78 8.84 -2.49 -4.04
C LEU A 78 9.68 -1.79 -5.11
N LEU A 79 9.99 -2.47 -6.22
CA LEU A 79 10.72 -1.88 -7.34
C LEU A 79 9.96 -0.70 -7.95
N ALA A 80 8.66 -0.86 -8.20
CA ALA A 80 7.83 0.23 -8.74
C ALA A 80 7.77 1.44 -7.79
N CYS A 81 7.69 1.21 -6.48
CA CYS A 81 7.78 2.25 -5.45
C CYS A 81 9.13 2.98 -5.46
N MET A 82 10.25 2.26 -5.64
CA MET A 82 11.58 2.86 -5.75
C MET A 82 11.73 3.72 -7.00
N PHE A 83 11.29 3.22 -8.16
CA PHE A 83 11.28 3.99 -9.41
C PHE A 83 10.41 5.25 -9.30
N PHE A 84 9.22 5.11 -8.73
CA PHE A 84 8.33 6.23 -8.49
C PHE A 84 8.96 7.28 -7.57
N ALA A 85 9.54 6.85 -6.45
CA ALA A 85 10.21 7.76 -5.51
C ALA A 85 11.36 8.54 -6.19
N LEU A 86 12.18 7.86 -7.00
CA LEU A 86 13.23 8.50 -7.78
C LEU A 86 12.67 9.58 -8.73
N ILE A 87 11.68 9.23 -9.56
CA ILE A 87 11.07 10.15 -10.53
C ILE A 87 10.43 11.34 -9.81
N PHE A 88 9.77 11.08 -8.67
CA PHE A 88 9.07 12.10 -7.91
C PHE A 88 10.04 13.12 -7.30
N LEU A 89 11.16 12.65 -6.74
CA LEU A 89 12.22 13.50 -6.20
C LEU A 89 12.93 14.34 -7.27
N LEU A 90 13.08 13.80 -8.49
CA LEU A 90 13.68 14.54 -9.60
C LEU A 90 12.76 15.64 -10.14
N LYS A 91 11.43 15.42 -10.14
CA LYS A 91 10.46 16.36 -10.71
C LYS A 91 9.95 17.42 -9.74
N ASN A 92 10.02 17.18 -8.43
CA ASN A 92 9.45 18.07 -7.43
C ASN A 92 10.53 18.50 -6.45
N LYS A 93 10.66 19.81 -6.19
CA LYS A 93 11.48 20.32 -5.10
C LYS A 93 10.77 20.04 -3.79
N VAL A 94 11.17 18.98 -3.09
CA VAL A 94 10.56 18.55 -1.83
C VAL A 94 11.60 18.51 -0.72
N ASN A 95 11.17 18.80 0.50
CA ASN A 95 12.00 18.55 1.67
C ASN A 95 12.19 17.03 1.81
N ARG A 96 13.45 16.57 1.79
CA ARG A 96 13.78 15.13 1.82
C ARG A 96 13.20 14.43 3.04
N TYR A 97 13.21 15.08 4.21
CA TYR A 97 12.71 14.50 5.44
C TYR A 97 11.19 14.34 5.43
N VAL A 98 10.49 15.36 4.92
CA VAL A 98 9.02 15.34 4.78
C VAL A 98 8.60 14.26 3.78
N PHE A 99 9.28 14.18 2.63
CA PHE A 99 9.03 13.15 1.63
C PHE A 99 9.23 11.73 2.18
N VAL A 100 10.33 11.49 2.89
CA VAL A 100 10.59 10.18 3.49
C VAL A 100 9.54 9.83 4.53
N ALA A 101 9.12 10.79 5.37
CA ALA A 101 8.07 10.56 6.37
C ALA A 101 6.72 10.20 5.73
N ASP A 102 6.28 10.96 4.72
CA ASP A 102 5.03 10.70 4.01
C ASP A 102 5.04 9.38 3.25
N PHE A 103 6.13 9.13 2.52
CA PHE A 103 6.32 7.89 1.79
C PHE A 103 6.34 6.70 2.73
N PHE A 104 7.07 6.79 3.84
CA PHE A 104 7.13 5.75 4.85
C PHE A 104 5.77 5.52 5.50
N TYR A 105 5.06 6.59 5.88
CA TYR A 105 3.72 6.52 6.45
C TYR A 105 2.78 5.69 5.56
N ILE A 106 2.69 6.04 4.27
CA ILE A 106 1.77 5.36 3.34
C ILE A 106 2.26 3.95 3.04
N TYR A 107 3.55 3.77 2.75
CA TYR A 107 4.12 2.48 2.38
C TYR A 107 4.02 1.47 3.53
N PHE A 108 4.40 1.88 4.74
CA PHE A 108 4.43 1.02 5.92
C PHE A 108 3.02 0.55 6.30
N LEU A 109 2.03 1.45 6.30
CA LEU A 109 0.66 1.08 6.61
C LEU A 109 0.08 0.13 5.56
N ASN A 110 0.31 0.40 4.26
CA ASN A 110 -0.12 -0.50 3.19
C ASN A 110 0.57 -1.88 3.29
N MET A 111 1.85 -1.91 3.63
CA MET A 111 2.59 -3.16 3.86
C MET A 111 2.04 -3.94 5.06
N GLY A 112 1.67 -3.25 6.14
CA GLY A 112 1.00 -3.86 7.30
C GLY A 112 -0.31 -4.55 6.90
N PHE A 113 -1.13 -3.90 6.06
CA PHE A 113 -2.35 -4.50 5.52
C PHE A 113 -2.06 -5.77 4.69
N GLU A 114 -1.06 -5.72 3.82
CA GLU A 114 -0.66 -6.86 3.00
C GLU A 114 -0.19 -8.06 3.83
N ILE A 115 0.69 -7.82 4.82
CA ILE A 115 1.20 -8.87 5.72
C ILE A 115 0.05 -9.45 6.55
N TYR A 116 -0.87 -8.62 7.05
CA TYR A 116 -2.06 -9.10 7.74
C TYR A 116 -2.92 -10.00 6.84
N GLY A 117 -3.12 -9.61 5.58
CA GLY A 117 -3.82 -10.41 4.57
C GLY A 117 -3.13 -11.75 4.31
N LEU A 118 -1.80 -11.75 4.21
CA LEU A 118 -0.97 -12.95 4.06
C LEU A 118 -1.17 -13.92 5.23
N LEU A 119 -0.93 -13.45 6.45
CA LEU A 119 -1.01 -14.26 7.66
C LEU A 119 -2.40 -14.86 7.86
N ARG A 120 -3.46 -14.08 7.60
CA ARG A 120 -4.84 -14.56 7.69
C ARG A 120 -5.14 -15.67 6.69
N ASN A 121 -4.62 -15.57 5.46
CA ASN A 121 -4.83 -16.60 4.44
C ASN A 121 -4.00 -17.86 4.72
N LEU A 122 -2.73 -17.73 5.14
CA LEU A 122 -1.90 -18.88 5.52
C LEU A 122 -2.50 -19.64 6.71
N ARG A 123 -3.01 -18.93 7.72
CA ARG A 123 -3.69 -19.56 8.86
C ARG A 123 -4.91 -20.36 8.41
N ASN A 124 -5.69 -19.84 7.47
CA ASN A 124 -6.85 -20.56 6.93
C ASN A 124 -6.48 -21.77 6.06
N GLN A 125 -5.27 -21.81 5.49
CA GLN A 125 -4.77 -22.98 4.75
C GLN A 125 -4.33 -24.10 5.69
N LYS A 126 -3.69 -23.77 6.82
CA LYS A 126 -3.18 -24.78 7.78
C LYS A 126 -4.29 -25.45 8.61
N ILE A 127 -5.42 -24.77 8.82
CA ILE A 127 -6.54 -25.28 9.64
C ILE A 127 -7.48 -26.21 8.83
N ARG A 128 -7.30 -26.30 7.52
CA ARG A 128 -8.16 -27.09 6.61
C ARG A 128 -7.37 -28.23 6.00
#